data_AF-A0A2S9WZ81-F1
#
_entry.id   AF-A0A2S9WZ81-F1
#
_cell.length_a   1.000
_cell.length_b   1.000
_cell.length_c   1.000
_cell.angle_alpha   90.00
_cell.angle_beta   90.00
_cell.angle_gamma   90.00
#
_symmetry.space_group_name_H-M   'P 1'
#
loop_
_entity.id
_entity.type
_entity.pdbx_description
1 polymer ?
#
loop_
_entity_poly.entity_id
_entity_poly.type
_entity_poly.pdbx_seq_one_letter_code
_entity_poly.pdbx_strand_id
1 'polypeptide(L)'
;MARATIPAFPFTRSYYTPKDFQRLASVEALGVEVMADASGTLVMGFAGKRSKPDFYTSFASKERAEQYVARWIAGLQEREQEKLAKRQARKLMTNPLQVGDILKASWGYEQTNIDYYEVTKVIGTQTVEVREIGKASEECDGMQGVCVPAPGSYKSAARRHRVNPDGSIKVQSWGVWASKVECVEVAGVKVFKPDRWSSYY
;
A
#
# COMPACT_ATOMS: atom_id res chain seq x y z
N MET A 1 -21.52 -14.62 33.97
CA MET A 1 -22.61 -13.87 33.30
C MET A 1 -22.30 -13.81 31.81
N ALA A 2 -23.08 -14.51 30.97
CA ALA A 2 -22.88 -14.51 29.52
C ALA A 2 -23.27 -13.14 28.95
N ARG A 3 -22.35 -12.49 28.21
CA ARG A 3 -22.68 -11.27 27.47
C ARG A 3 -23.67 -11.63 26.36
N ALA A 4 -24.90 -11.13 26.46
CA ALA A 4 -25.85 -11.18 25.36
C ALA A 4 -25.20 -10.51 24.14
N THR A 5 -24.95 -11.29 23.10
CA THR A 5 -24.42 -10.78 21.84
C THR A 5 -25.57 -10.06 21.15
N ILE A 6 -25.56 -8.73 21.16
CA ILE A 6 -26.52 -7.93 20.39
C ILE A 6 -26.31 -8.30 18.92
N PRO A 7 -27.32 -8.83 18.20
CA PRO A 7 -27.17 -9.11 16.78
C PRO A 7 -26.86 -7.79 16.07
N ALA A 8 -25.73 -7.74 15.36
CA ALA A 8 -25.40 -6.61 14.53
C ALA A 8 -26.52 -6.45 13.49
N PHE A 9 -27.32 -5.39 13.59
CA PHE A 9 -28.33 -5.07 12.59
C PHE A 9 -27.58 -4.75 11.29
N PRO A 10 -27.60 -5.62 10.26
CA PRO A 10 -26.84 -5.33 9.06
C PRO A 10 -27.64 -4.26 8.33
N PHE A 11 -27.21 -3.00 8.39
CA PHE A 11 -27.68 -2.00 7.45
C PHE A 11 -27.33 -2.50 6.07
N THR A 12 -28.28 -3.09 5.36
CA THR A 12 -28.15 -3.58 3.97
C THR A 12 -28.44 -2.43 3.01
N ARG A 13 -28.18 -2.62 1.70
CA ARG A 13 -28.54 -1.60 0.69
C ARG A 13 -30.02 -1.23 0.77
N SER A 14 -30.89 -2.22 0.99
CA SER A 14 -32.33 -2.04 1.17
C SER A 14 -32.72 -1.15 2.35
N TYR A 15 -31.88 -1.01 3.38
CA TYR A 15 -32.13 -0.08 4.48
C TYR A 15 -31.98 1.38 4.01
N TYR A 16 -31.04 1.65 3.11
CA TYR A 16 -30.77 2.99 2.60
C TYR A 16 -31.64 3.35 1.39
N THR A 17 -32.14 2.37 0.66
CA THR A 17 -32.99 2.58 -0.50
C THR A 17 -34.41 2.96 -0.07
N PRO A 18 -34.91 4.16 -0.45
CA PRO A 18 -36.30 4.52 -0.21
C PRO A 18 -37.25 3.55 -0.94
N LYS A 19 -38.45 3.32 -0.38
CA LYS A 19 -39.39 2.31 -0.90
C LYS A 19 -39.85 2.59 -2.34
N ASP A 20 -39.90 3.86 -2.73
CA ASP A 20 -40.40 4.29 -4.03
C ASP A 20 -39.33 4.25 -5.14
N PHE A 21 -38.12 3.77 -4.81
CA PHE A 21 -37.02 3.71 -5.77
C PHE A 21 -37.05 2.40 -6.55
N GLN A 22 -36.84 2.52 -7.85
CA GLN A 22 -36.75 1.41 -8.78
C GLN A 22 -35.32 1.23 -9.25
N ARG A 23 -34.96 -0.01 -9.61
CA ARG A 23 -33.61 -0.31 -10.09
C ARG A 23 -33.44 0.20 -11.52
N LEU A 24 -32.51 1.14 -11.70
CA LEU A 24 -32.17 1.73 -12.99
C LEU A 24 -31.10 0.91 -13.73
N ALA A 25 -30.06 0.46 -13.01
CA ALA A 25 -28.96 -0.30 -13.59
C ALA A 25 -28.29 -1.21 -12.55
N SER A 26 -27.63 -2.28 -13.01
CA SER A 26 -26.79 -3.12 -12.17
C SER A 26 -25.62 -3.69 -12.95
N VAL A 27 -24.45 -3.75 -12.32
CA VAL A 27 -23.25 -4.41 -12.85
C VAL A 27 -22.70 -5.33 -11.77
N GLU A 28 -23.08 -6.60 -11.84
CA GLU A 28 -22.77 -7.60 -10.80
C GLU A 28 -21.28 -7.78 -10.55
N ALA A 29 -20.46 -7.78 -11.62
CA ALA A 29 -19.00 -7.93 -11.51
C ALA A 29 -18.33 -6.85 -10.64
N LEU A 30 -18.94 -5.65 -10.55
CA LEU A 30 -18.46 -4.54 -9.74
C LEU A 30 -19.28 -4.35 -8.46
N GLY A 31 -20.27 -5.22 -8.22
CA GLY A 31 -21.26 -5.06 -7.17
C GLY A 31 -22.04 -3.75 -7.29
N VAL A 32 -22.25 -3.25 -8.51
CA VAL A 32 -22.93 -1.98 -8.75
C VAL A 32 -24.45 -2.18 -8.78
N GLU A 33 -25.15 -1.36 -8.02
CA GLU A 33 -26.60 -1.20 -8.08
C GLU A 33 -26.94 0.29 -8.12
N VAL A 34 -27.76 0.68 -9.08
CA VAL A 34 -28.25 2.05 -9.23
C VAL A 34 -29.76 2.04 -9.10
N MET A 35 -30.27 2.86 -8.20
CA MET A 35 -31.69 3.03 -7.92
C MET A 35 -32.09 4.46 -8.25
N ALA A 36 -33.29 4.66 -8.79
CA ALA A 36 -33.83 5.99 -9.09
C ALA A 36 -35.26 6.11 -8.60
N ASP A 37 -35.70 7.32 -8.33
CA ASP A 37 -37.11 7.63 -8.08
C ASP A 37 -37.96 7.46 -9.35
N ALA A 38 -39.28 7.57 -9.22
CA ALA A 38 -40.21 7.41 -10.35
C ALA A 38 -39.96 8.40 -11.51
N SER A 39 -39.42 9.60 -11.23
CA SER A 39 -39.09 10.60 -12.26
C SER A 39 -37.79 10.28 -13.00
N GLY A 40 -36.93 9.44 -12.43
CA GLY A 40 -35.59 9.16 -12.95
C GLY A 40 -34.61 10.32 -12.75
N THR A 41 -34.94 11.32 -11.93
CA THR A 41 -34.08 12.49 -11.69
C THR A 41 -33.35 12.44 -10.36
N LEU A 42 -33.86 11.69 -9.38
CA LEU A 42 -33.21 11.46 -8.09
C LEU A 42 -32.63 10.05 -8.07
N VAL A 43 -31.29 9.96 -8.06
CA VAL A 43 -30.57 8.69 -8.26
C VAL A 43 -29.62 8.41 -7.12
N MET A 44 -29.52 7.12 -6.76
CA MET A 44 -28.59 6.60 -5.78
C MET A 44 -27.78 5.45 -6.37
N GLY A 45 -26.48 5.40 -6.08
CA GLY A 45 -25.60 4.34 -6.54
C GLY A 45 -24.85 3.67 -5.40
N PHE A 46 -24.74 2.36 -5.46
CA PHE A 46 -23.94 1.53 -4.58
C PHE A 46 -22.88 0.78 -5.38
N ALA A 47 -21.63 0.73 -4.92
CA ALA A 47 -20.59 -0.11 -5.53
C ALA A 47 -19.96 -1.08 -4.51
N GLY A 48 -19.36 -2.15 -5.04
CA GLY A 48 -18.62 -3.14 -4.25
C GLY A 48 -19.49 -3.84 -3.20
N LYS A 49 -18.97 -3.96 -1.98
CA LYS A 49 -19.63 -4.67 -0.86
C LYS A 49 -20.20 -3.72 0.20
N ARG A 50 -20.15 -2.42 -0.04
CA ARG A 50 -20.62 -1.41 0.92
C ARG A 50 -22.15 -1.35 0.88
N SER A 51 -22.75 -1.19 2.05
CA SER A 51 -24.20 -1.01 2.18
C SER A 51 -24.65 0.43 2.05
N LYS A 52 -23.83 1.41 2.47
CA LYS A 52 -24.09 2.84 2.26
C LYS A 52 -23.92 3.21 0.78
N PRO A 53 -24.77 4.08 0.23
CA PRO A 53 -24.61 4.56 -1.14
C PRO A 53 -23.32 5.37 -1.29
N ASP A 54 -22.67 5.26 -2.45
CA ASP A 54 -21.52 6.08 -2.81
C ASP A 54 -21.96 7.48 -3.26
N PHE A 55 -23.17 7.59 -3.81
CA PHE A 55 -23.83 8.87 -4.06
C PHE A 55 -25.35 8.74 -3.93
N TYR A 56 -25.98 9.86 -3.60
CA TYR A 56 -27.43 10.03 -3.61
C TYR A 56 -27.72 11.49 -3.97
N THR A 57 -28.20 11.75 -5.19
CA THR A 57 -28.27 13.12 -5.71
C THR A 57 -29.38 13.28 -6.76
N SER A 58 -29.93 14.49 -6.86
CA SER A 58 -30.93 14.87 -7.86
C SER A 58 -30.30 15.58 -9.04
N PHE A 59 -30.93 15.44 -10.21
CA PHE A 59 -30.52 16.03 -11.47
C PHE A 59 -31.65 16.87 -12.07
N ALA A 60 -31.28 17.81 -12.94
CA ALA A 60 -32.25 18.66 -13.62
C ALA A 60 -33.10 17.92 -14.67
N SER A 61 -32.60 16.77 -15.17
CA SER A 61 -33.31 15.94 -16.14
C SER A 61 -32.87 14.49 -16.04
N LYS A 62 -33.68 13.57 -16.58
CA LYS A 62 -33.40 12.13 -16.61
C LYS A 62 -32.14 11.83 -17.42
N GLU A 63 -31.95 12.52 -18.55
CA GLU A 63 -30.80 12.34 -19.42
C GLU A 63 -29.50 12.69 -18.70
N ARG A 64 -29.50 13.76 -17.88
CA ARG A 64 -28.34 14.11 -17.06
C ARG A 64 -28.04 13.06 -16.00
N ALA A 65 -29.08 12.49 -15.38
CA ALA A 65 -28.92 11.40 -14.42
C ALA A 65 -28.31 10.16 -15.09
N GLU A 66 -28.81 9.77 -16.26
CA GLU A 66 -28.27 8.65 -17.05
C GLU A 66 -26.81 8.88 -17.46
N GLN A 67 -26.46 10.09 -17.92
CA GLN A 67 -25.07 10.45 -18.26
C GLN A 67 -24.15 10.36 -17.04
N TYR A 68 -24.59 10.84 -15.88
CA TYR A 68 -23.82 10.75 -14.64
C TYR A 68 -23.60 9.29 -14.22
N VAL A 69 -24.65 8.48 -14.24
CA VAL A 69 -24.59 7.05 -13.91
C VAL A 69 -23.64 6.32 -14.86
N ALA A 70 -23.76 6.56 -16.17
CA ALA A 70 -22.88 5.96 -17.17
C ALA A 70 -21.40 6.33 -16.92
N ARG A 71 -21.10 7.61 -16.67
CA ARG A 71 -19.75 8.07 -16.34
C ARG A 71 -19.23 7.43 -15.05
N TRP A 72 -20.07 7.32 -14.03
CA TRP A 72 -19.69 6.72 -12.76
C TRP A 72 -19.36 5.23 -12.90
N ILE A 73 -20.21 4.47 -13.61
CA ILE A 73 -19.97 3.05 -13.90
C ILE A 73 -18.70 2.87 -14.72
N ALA A 74 -18.51 3.67 -15.78
CA ALA A 74 -17.30 3.63 -16.60
C ALA A 74 -16.03 3.87 -15.76
N GLY A 75 -16.06 4.85 -14.85
CA GLY A 75 -14.95 5.11 -13.93
C GLY A 75 -14.68 3.97 -12.95
N LEU A 76 -15.71 3.22 -12.53
CA LEU A 76 -15.52 2.01 -11.71
C LEU A 76 -14.90 0.86 -12.51
N GLN A 77 -15.34 0.67 -13.76
CA GLN A 77 -14.76 -0.33 -14.67
C GLN A 77 -13.27 -0.04 -14.94
N GLU A 78 -12.93 1.21 -15.26
CA GLU A 78 -11.55 1.64 -15.49
C GLU A 78 -10.66 1.36 -14.27
N ARG A 79 -11.13 1.74 -13.07
CA ARG A 79 -10.40 1.45 -11.82
C ARG A 79 -10.20 -0.04 -11.57
N GLU A 80 -11.16 -0.89 -11.93
CA GLU A 80 -11.00 -2.33 -11.79
C GLU A 80 -9.99 -2.88 -12.81
N GLN A 81 -10.05 -2.42 -14.06
CA GLN A 81 -9.06 -2.77 -15.09
C GLN A 81 -7.65 -2.34 -14.69
N GLU A 82 -7.47 -1.13 -14.17
CA GLU A 82 -6.19 -0.67 -13.64
C GLU A 82 -5.68 -1.55 -12.49
N LYS A 83 -6.56 -1.93 -11.57
CA LYS A 83 -6.19 -2.83 -10.46
C LYS A 83 -5.75 -4.19 -10.98
N LEU A 84 -6.47 -4.74 -11.96
CA LEU A 84 -6.12 -6.01 -12.60
C LEU A 84 -4.78 -5.91 -13.33
N ALA A 85 -4.58 -4.86 -14.12
CA ALA A 85 -3.31 -4.58 -14.80
C ALA A 85 -2.15 -4.44 -13.81
N LYS A 86 -2.31 -3.66 -12.74
CA LYS A 86 -1.31 -3.53 -11.66
C LYS A 86 -1.01 -4.87 -10.98
N ARG A 87 -2.03 -5.71 -10.75
CA ARG A 87 -1.84 -7.06 -10.19
C ARG A 87 -1.10 -7.98 -11.15
N GLN A 88 -1.41 -7.95 -12.45
CA GLN A 88 -0.74 -8.74 -13.47
C GLN A 88 0.73 -8.31 -13.64
N ALA A 89 0.97 -7.00 -13.80
CA ALA A 89 2.32 -6.45 -13.86
C ALA A 89 3.15 -6.85 -12.64
N ARG A 90 2.54 -6.83 -11.44
CA ARG A 90 3.23 -7.24 -10.23
C ARG A 90 3.51 -8.75 -10.16
N LYS A 91 2.69 -9.60 -10.78
CA LYS A 91 2.97 -11.04 -10.90
C LYS A 91 4.15 -11.31 -11.84
N LEU A 92 4.27 -10.53 -12.92
CA LEU A 92 5.31 -10.64 -13.93
C LEU A 92 6.63 -9.94 -13.54
N MET A 93 6.62 -9.18 -12.45
CA MET A 93 7.81 -8.51 -11.94
C MET A 93 8.92 -9.52 -11.59
N THR A 94 10.15 -9.18 -11.95
CA THR A 94 11.36 -9.86 -11.48
C THR A 94 11.86 -9.20 -10.20
N ASN A 95 12.30 -10.01 -9.22
CA ASN A 95 12.90 -9.48 -8.01
C ASN A 95 14.31 -8.93 -8.32
N PRO A 96 14.58 -7.62 -8.12
CA PRO A 96 15.92 -7.07 -8.34
C PRO A 96 16.91 -7.36 -7.19
N LEU A 97 16.42 -7.89 -6.06
CA LEU A 97 17.23 -8.17 -4.88
C LEU A 97 17.80 -9.60 -4.89
N GLN A 98 19.02 -9.73 -4.39
CA GLN A 98 19.74 -10.99 -4.24
C GLN A 98 20.14 -11.22 -2.78
N VAL A 99 20.47 -12.47 -2.44
CA VAL A 99 20.99 -12.80 -1.10
C VAL A 99 22.32 -12.08 -0.87
N GLY A 100 22.48 -11.47 0.31
CA GLY A 100 23.63 -10.65 0.67
C GLY A 100 23.56 -9.20 0.19
N ASP A 101 22.46 -8.79 -0.46
CA ASP A 101 22.21 -7.37 -0.72
C ASP A 101 21.92 -6.63 0.61
N ILE A 102 22.47 -5.43 0.73
CA ILE A 102 22.24 -4.55 1.88
C ILE A 102 21.23 -3.47 1.50
N LEU A 103 20.24 -3.27 2.36
CA LEU A 103 19.20 -2.27 2.23
C LEU A 103 19.33 -1.26 3.35
N LYS A 104 19.06 0.01 3.05
CA LYS A 104 19.10 1.11 4.02
C LYS A 104 17.75 1.79 4.11
N ALA A 105 17.28 1.99 5.34
CA ALA A 105 16.22 2.91 5.67
C ALA A 105 16.80 4.15 6.37
N SER A 106 16.32 5.33 6.00
CA SER A 106 16.57 6.57 6.72
C SER A 106 15.23 7.16 7.13
N TRP A 107 15.09 7.49 8.41
CA TRP A 107 13.87 8.06 8.97
C TRP A 107 14.21 8.88 10.20
N GLY A 108 13.31 9.78 10.60
CA GLY A 108 13.62 10.70 11.67
C GLY A 108 12.82 11.98 11.55
N TYR A 109 12.59 12.63 12.67
CA TYR A 109 12.05 13.99 12.69
C TYR A 109 13.13 14.95 13.17
N GLU A 110 13.58 14.80 14.42
CA GLU A 110 14.63 15.63 15.03
C GLU A 110 16.04 15.02 14.89
N GLN A 111 16.13 13.70 14.70
CA GLN A 111 17.37 12.97 14.52
C GLN A 111 17.25 12.03 13.33
N THR A 112 18.28 11.96 12.49
CA THR A 112 18.32 11.05 11.33
C THR A 112 18.75 9.65 11.78
N ASN A 113 17.79 8.74 11.88
CA ASN A 113 18.03 7.33 12.14
C ASN A 113 18.29 6.58 10.85
N ILE A 114 19.43 5.89 10.81
CA ILE A 114 19.80 5.00 9.71
C ILE A 114 19.78 3.57 10.21
N ASP A 115 18.94 2.75 9.59
CA ASP A 115 18.85 1.31 9.83
C ASP A 115 19.27 0.54 8.57
N TYR A 116 20.02 -0.52 8.76
CA TYR A 116 20.46 -1.39 7.68
C TYR A 116 19.85 -2.78 7.81
N TYR A 117 19.61 -3.40 6.67
CA TYR A 117 19.02 -4.74 6.56
C TYR A 117 19.80 -5.55 5.54
N GLU A 118 20.03 -6.82 5.83
CA GLU A 118 20.64 -7.76 4.90
C GLU A 118 19.60 -8.74 4.37
N VAL A 119 19.57 -8.94 3.04
CA VAL A 119 18.73 -9.95 2.40
C VAL A 119 19.32 -11.33 2.66
N THR A 120 18.65 -12.12 3.47
CA THR A 120 19.11 -13.49 3.83
C THR A 120 18.50 -14.56 2.93
N LYS A 121 17.34 -14.29 2.32
CA LYS A 121 16.68 -15.22 1.41
C LYS A 121 15.81 -14.49 0.40
N VAL A 122 15.80 -14.98 -0.84
CA VAL A 122 14.83 -14.57 -1.86
C VAL A 122 13.73 -15.64 -1.95
N ILE A 123 12.47 -15.22 -1.80
CA ILE A 123 11.30 -16.11 -1.77
C ILE A 123 10.38 -15.75 -2.93
N GLY A 124 10.50 -16.50 -4.02
CA GLY A 124 9.78 -16.22 -5.27
C GLY A 124 10.15 -14.85 -5.85
N THR A 125 9.24 -14.26 -6.61
CA THR A 125 9.51 -13.03 -7.37
C THR A 125 9.22 -11.73 -6.63
N GLN A 126 8.51 -11.79 -5.50
CA GLN A 126 7.96 -10.59 -4.85
C GLN A 126 8.26 -10.52 -3.34
N THR A 127 8.98 -11.49 -2.79
CA THR A 127 9.19 -11.56 -1.34
C THR A 127 10.65 -11.87 -1.06
N VAL A 128 11.17 -11.20 -0.04
CA VAL A 128 12.51 -11.45 0.51
C VAL A 128 12.40 -11.60 2.01
N GLU A 129 13.33 -12.35 2.57
CA GLU A 129 13.58 -12.42 4.00
C GLU A 129 14.80 -11.57 4.32
N VAL A 130 14.63 -10.61 5.21
CA VAL A 130 15.69 -9.70 5.62
C VAL A 130 15.89 -9.78 7.13
N ARG A 131 17.10 -9.43 7.56
CA ARG A 131 17.45 -9.25 8.97
C ARG A 131 18.03 -7.87 9.16
N GLU A 132 17.65 -7.21 10.25
CA GLU A 132 18.32 -5.96 10.63
C GLU A 132 19.75 -6.30 11.02
N ILE A 133 20.69 -5.47 10.55
CA ILE A 133 22.11 -5.59 10.85
C ILE A 133 22.61 -4.37 11.61
N GLY A 134 23.73 -4.55 12.30
CA GLY A 134 24.48 -3.46 12.91
C GLY A 134 25.07 -2.50 11.89
N LYS A 135 25.60 -1.40 12.43
CA LYS A 135 26.37 -0.40 11.70
C LYS A 135 27.62 -0.07 12.48
N ALA A 136 28.71 0.19 11.77
CA ALA A 136 29.84 0.90 12.34
C ALA A 136 29.58 2.39 12.13
N SER A 137 29.64 3.16 13.20
CA SER A 137 29.41 4.61 13.17
C SER A 137 30.61 5.35 13.73
N GLU A 138 30.93 6.47 13.11
CA GLU A 138 31.94 7.41 13.55
C GLU A 138 31.25 8.76 13.71
N GLU A 139 31.36 9.33 14.91
CA GLU A 139 30.86 10.67 15.18
C GLU A 139 31.88 11.70 14.69
N CYS A 140 31.40 12.69 13.96
CA CYS A 140 32.16 13.86 13.56
C CYS A 140 31.76 15.02 14.48
N ASP A 141 32.65 16.01 14.61
CA ASP A 141 32.41 17.15 15.47
C ASP A 141 31.06 17.84 15.15
N GLY A 142 30.27 18.14 16.20
CA GLY A 142 28.95 18.78 16.10
C GLY A 142 27.73 17.86 15.85
N MET A 143 27.53 16.79 16.65
CA MET A 143 26.30 15.97 16.69
C MET A 143 25.87 15.38 15.34
N GLN A 144 26.85 15.09 14.52
CA GLN A 144 26.70 14.53 13.19
C GLN A 144 27.70 13.40 13.04
N GLY A 145 27.46 12.49 12.13
CA GLY A 145 28.40 11.40 11.91
C GLY A 145 28.17 10.67 10.62
N VAL A 146 29.04 9.71 10.40
CA VAL A 146 28.93 8.76 9.29
C VAL A 146 28.68 7.38 9.85
N CYS A 147 27.98 6.55 9.09
CA CYS A 147 27.84 5.15 9.40
C CYS A 147 27.88 4.30 8.14
N VAL A 148 28.37 3.08 8.30
CA VAL A 148 28.40 2.05 7.26
C VAL A 148 27.72 0.80 7.79
N PRO A 149 27.05 0.02 6.92
CA PRO A 149 26.47 -1.25 7.33
C PRO A 149 27.56 -2.22 7.80
N ALA A 150 27.21 -3.10 8.73
CA ALA A 150 28.05 -4.22 9.15
C ALA A 150 27.39 -5.55 8.72
N PRO A 151 27.61 -6.02 7.48
CA PRO A 151 27.05 -7.28 6.99
C PRO A 151 27.33 -8.45 7.94
N GLY A 152 26.35 -9.33 8.13
CA GLY A 152 26.41 -10.47 9.05
C GLY A 152 26.22 -10.14 10.54
N SER A 153 26.28 -8.86 10.94
CA SER A 153 26.06 -8.44 12.34
C SER A 153 24.57 -8.36 12.66
N TYR A 154 23.89 -9.50 12.73
CA TYR A 154 22.43 -9.55 12.86
C TYR A 154 21.92 -9.10 14.24
N LYS A 155 21.04 -8.11 14.25
CA LYS A 155 20.39 -7.56 15.46
C LYS A 155 18.99 -8.11 15.71
N SER A 156 18.33 -8.63 14.66
CA SER A 156 16.97 -9.13 14.76
C SER A 156 16.77 -10.49 14.08
N ALA A 157 15.63 -11.11 14.40
CA ALA A 157 15.15 -12.30 13.72
C ALA A 157 14.75 -11.97 12.27
N ALA A 158 14.81 -12.98 11.40
CA ALA A 158 14.39 -12.86 10.01
C ALA A 158 12.92 -12.43 9.88
N ARG A 159 12.67 -11.45 9.02
CA ARG A 159 11.32 -10.96 8.70
C ARG A 159 11.13 -10.94 7.19
N ARG A 160 9.91 -11.27 6.77
CA ARG A 160 9.54 -11.28 5.35
C ARG A 160 8.97 -9.93 4.96
N HIS A 161 9.48 -9.42 3.84
CA HIS A 161 9.00 -8.18 3.24
C HIS A 161 8.66 -8.40 1.78
N ARG A 162 7.62 -7.68 1.33
CA ARG A 162 7.27 -7.63 -0.08
C ARG A 162 8.14 -6.62 -0.78
N VAL A 163 8.71 -7.02 -1.91
CA VAL A 163 9.56 -6.18 -2.75
C VAL A 163 8.69 -5.38 -3.72
N ASN A 164 9.09 -4.13 -3.95
CA ASN A 164 8.54 -3.27 -4.99
C ASN A 164 9.38 -3.36 -6.28
N PRO A 165 8.84 -2.96 -7.44
CA PRO A 165 9.56 -3.02 -8.72
C PRO A 165 10.94 -2.34 -8.72
N ASP A 166 11.12 -1.31 -7.90
CA ASP A 166 12.37 -0.56 -7.71
C ASP A 166 13.36 -1.24 -6.74
N GLY A 167 13.02 -2.39 -6.17
CA GLY A 167 13.81 -3.10 -5.17
C GLY A 167 13.66 -2.59 -3.75
N SER A 168 12.78 -1.62 -3.50
CA SER A 168 12.51 -1.15 -2.14
C SER A 168 11.61 -2.11 -1.36
N ILE A 169 11.76 -2.11 -0.03
CA ILE A 169 10.90 -2.84 0.89
C ILE A 169 10.34 -1.90 1.97
N LYS A 170 9.08 -2.10 2.37
CA LYS A 170 8.50 -1.37 3.50
C LYS A 170 8.93 -2.06 4.80
N VAL A 171 9.72 -1.38 5.62
CA VAL A 171 10.25 -1.95 6.88
C VAL A 171 9.39 -1.60 8.10
N GLN A 172 8.69 -0.46 8.08
CA GLN A 172 7.80 -0.04 9.18
C GLN A 172 6.40 0.30 8.69
N SER A 173 5.39 0.11 9.56
CA SER A 173 3.98 0.31 9.21
C SER A 173 3.65 1.76 8.84
N TRP A 174 4.31 2.73 9.47
CA TRP A 174 4.11 4.17 9.26
C TRP A 174 4.82 4.75 8.03
N GLY A 175 5.43 3.90 7.18
CA GLY A 175 5.93 4.34 5.87
C GLY A 175 7.43 4.54 5.76
N VAL A 176 8.21 3.80 6.56
CA VAL A 176 9.67 3.74 6.36
C VAL A 176 9.99 2.66 5.32
N TRP A 177 10.78 3.05 4.32
CA TRP A 177 11.20 2.20 3.21
C TRP A 177 12.71 2.03 3.23
N ALA A 178 13.15 0.80 2.95
CA ALA A 178 14.56 0.49 2.77
C ALA A 178 14.85 0.18 1.29
N SER A 179 15.93 0.74 0.77
CA SER A 179 16.36 0.57 -0.62
C SER A 179 17.79 0.04 -0.69
N LYS A 180 18.13 -0.63 -1.78
CA LYS A 180 19.46 -1.23 -1.98
C LYS A 180 20.56 -0.19 -1.91
N VAL A 181 21.59 -0.49 -1.11
CA VAL A 181 22.82 0.30 -1.02
C VAL A 181 23.79 -0.23 -2.07
N GLU A 182 24.33 0.68 -2.88
CA GLU A 182 25.40 0.34 -3.82
C GLU A 182 26.68 -0.01 -3.07
N CYS A 183 27.34 -1.09 -3.48
CA CYS A 183 28.64 -1.49 -2.96
C CYS A 183 29.63 -1.70 -4.10
N VAL A 184 30.90 -1.42 -3.82
CA VAL A 184 32.03 -1.74 -4.69
C VAL A 184 32.76 -2.93 -4.08
N GLU A 185 32.94 -4.00 -4.84
CA GLU A 185 33.72 -5.14 -4.39
C GLU A 185 35.20 -4.90 -4.66
N VAL A 186 36.03 -4.92 -3.61
CA VAL A 186 37.49 -4.74 -3.69
C VAL A 186 38.14 -5.94 -3.03
N ALA A 187 38.85 -6.76 -3.80
CA ALA A 187 39.53 -7.96 -3.32
C ALA A 187 38.61 -8.94 -2.55
N GLY A 188 37.35 -9.09 -2.97
CA GLY A 188 36.36 -9.96 -2.33
C GLY A 188 35.67 -9.36 -1.10
N VAL A 189 35.96 -8.10 -0.76
CA VAL A 189 35.31 -7.37 0.34
C VAL A 189 34.35 -6.33 -0.24
N LYS A 190 33.09 -6.36 0.23
CA LYS A 190 32.08 -5.35 -0.12
C LYS A 190 32.37 -4.05 0.62
N VAL A 191 32.68 -3.00 -0.14
CA VAL A 191 32.89 -1.64 0.37
C VAL A 191 31.64 -0.80 0.11
N PHE A 192 31.12 -0.17 1.15
CA PHE A 192 29.91 0.65 1.09
C PHE A 192 30.25 2.14 1.22
N LYS A 193 29.51 3.00 0.51
CA LYS A 193 29.62 4.44 0.72
C LYS A 193 29.10 4.79 2.12
N PRO A 194 29.80 5.66 2.88
CA PRO A 194 29.33 6.08 4.19
C PRO A 194 28.06 6.93 4.08
N ASP A 195 27.07 6.63 4.92
CA ASP A 195 25.84 7.41 5.04
C ASP A 195 25.92 8.38 6.22
N ARG A 196 25.47 9.62 6.00
CA ARG A 196 25.50 10.68 7.01
C ARG A 196 24.23 10.70 7.86
N TRP A 197 24.41 10.87 9.16
CA TRP A 197 23.32 11.15 10.09
C TRP A 197 23.61 12.46 10.84
N SER A 198 22.57 13.16 11.26
CA SER A 198 22.65 14.37 12.08
C SER A 198 21.63 14.30 13.22
N SER A 199 21.98 14.96 14.32
CA SER A 199 21.16 15.17 15.52
C SER A 199 21.17 16.65 15.86
N TYR A 200 20.00 17.25 16.06
CA TYR A 200 19.87 18.67 16.40
C TYR A 200 19.62 18.88 17.89
N TYR A 201 20.53 18.44 18.77
CA TYR A 201 20.49 18.74 20.21
C TYR A 201 21.83 18.60 20.90
#